data_AF-C7R3B7-F1
#
_entry.id   AF-C7R3B7-F1
#
_cell.length_a   1.000
_cell.length_b   1.000
_cell.length_c   1.000
_cell.angle_alpha   90.00
_cell.angle_beta   90.00
_cell.angle_gamma   90.00
#
_symmetry.space_group_name_H-M   'P 1'
#
loop_
_entity.id
_entity.type
_entity.pdbx_description
1 polymer ?
#
loop_
_entity_poly.entity_id
_entity_poly.type
_entity_poly.pdbx_seq_one_letter_code
_entity_poly.pdbx_strand_id
1 'polypeptide(L)'
;MIEPTKGIAPQRALLTVGAQISMVLKEPMTVSQAWKALKTWRARHDNGAALPFSWFVLALDLLYALGTVHYEDGLLYRKRVS
;
A
#
# COMPACT_ATOMS: atom_id res chain seq x y z
N MET A 1 4.94 7.88 -9.53
CA MET A 1 3.97 8.33 -10.56
C MET A 1 2.62 7.78 -10.17
N ILE A 2 1.65 8.68 -10.05
CA ILE A 2 0.35 8.36 -9.46
C ILE A 2 -0.43 7.44 -10.42
N GLU A 3 -0.33 7.70 -11.72
CA GLU A 3 -0.91 6.89 -12.81
C GLU A 3 0.15 6.06 -13.55
N PRO A 4 -0.22 4.98 -14.25
CA PRO A 4 0.66 4.31 -15.21
C PRO A 4 1.10 5.29 -16.31
N THR A 5 2.38 5.32 -16.65
CA THR A 5 2.87 6.03 -17.85
C THR A 5 3.88 5.14 -18.57
N LYS A 6 4.39 5.63 -19.70
CA LYS A 6 5.34 4.92 -20.59
C LYS A 6 6.52 4.25 -19.87
N GLY A 7 6.92 4.72 -18.68
CA GLY A 7 8.03 4.16 -17.90
C GLY A 7 7.67 3.35 -16.64
N ILE A 8 6.38 3.24 -16.26
CA ILE A 8 5.96 2.50 -15.06
C ILE A 8 4.85 1.54 -15.41
N ALA A 9 5.15 0.25 -15.28
CA ALA A 9 4.17 -0.81 -15.43
C ALA A 9 2.96 -0.58 -14.49
N PRO A 10 1.71 -0.81 -14.93
CA PRO A 10 0.51 -0.56 -14.13
C PRO A 10 0.57 -1.16 -12.70
N GLN A 11 1.23 -2.29 -12.53
CA GLN A 11 1.41 -3.00 -11.26
C GLN A 11 2.29 -2.24 -10.24
N ARG A 12 2.92 -1.14 -10.67
CA ARG A 12 3.79 -0.25 -9.88
C ARG A 12 3.22 1.17 -9.76
N ALA A 13 2.04 1.45 -10.34
CA ALA A 13 1.35 2.70 -10.10
C ALA A 13 1.00 2.82 -8.61
N LEU A 14 1.11 4.03 -8.05
CA LEU A 14 0.89 4.24 -6.61
C LEU A 14 -0.55 3.93 -6.21
N LEU A 15 -1.53 4.17 -7.08
CA LEU A 15 -2.92 3.79 -6.84
C LEU A 15 -3.09 2.27 -6.74
N THR A 16 -2.41 1.50 -7.60
CA THR A 16 -2.44 0.04 -7.55
C THR A 16 -1.80 -0.47 -6.26
N VAL A 17 -0.63 0.05 -5.88
CA VAL A 17 0.04 -0.33 -4.62
C VAL A 17 -0.80 0.09 -3.41
N GLY A 18 -1.38 1.30 -3.44
CA GLY A 18 -2.27 1.81 -2.40
C GLY A 18 -3.50 0.93 -2.21
N ALA A 19 -4.16 0.52 -3.30
CA ALA A 19 -5.28 -0.41 -3.25
C ALA A 19 -4.87 -1.76 -2.62
N GLN A 20 -3.71 -2.30 -2.99
CA GLN A 20 -3.18 -3.54 -2.40
C GLN A 20 -2.92 -3.38 -0.89
N ILE A 21 -2.36 -2.23 -0.45
CA ILE A 21 -2.19 -1.90 0.97
C ILE A 21 -3.55 -1.88 1.68
N SER A 22 -4.55 -1.20 1.10
CA SER A 22 -5.90 -1.12 1.69
C SER A 22 -6.62 -2.48 1.76
N MET A 23 -6.27 -3.45 0.91
CA MET A 23 -6.80 -4.82 0.94
C MET A 23 -6.18 -5.66 2.06
N VAL A 24 -4.89 -5.45 2.37
CA VAL A 24 -4.21 -6.18 3.45
C VAL A 24 -4.44 -5.55 4.83
N LEU A 25 -4.68 -4.23 4.90
CA LEU A 25 -4.94 -3.48 6.13
C LEU A 25 -6.39 -3.68 6.63
N LYS A 26 -6.72 -4.92 7.02
CA LYS A 26 -8.06 -5.30 7.54
C LYS A 26 -8.23 -4.99 9.03
N GLU A 27 -7.13 -4.97 9.76
CA GLU A 27 -7.03 -4.67 11.18
C GLU A 27 -5.85 -3.71 11.41
N PRO A 28 -5.83 -2.94 12.52
CA PRO A 28 -4.69 -2.10 12.85
C PRO A 28 -3.40 -2.93 12.95
N MET A 29 -2.34 -2.49 12.29
CA MET A 29 -1.05 -3.18 12.32
C MET A 29 0.12 -2.22 12.18
N THR A 30 1.28 -2.62 12.68
CA THR A 30 2.52 -1.84 12.52
C THR A 30 2.92 -1.73 11.05
N VAL A 31 3.71 -0.70 10.72
CA VAL A 31 4.27 -0.50 9.37
C VAL A 31 5.00 -1.75 8.88
N SER A 32 5.78 -2.40 9.75
CA SER A 32 6.52 -3.64 9.44
C SER A 32 5.59 -4.82 9.14
N GLN A 33 4.49 -4.96 9.89
CA GLN A 33 3.48 -5.98 9.63
C GLN A 33 2.76 -5.72 8.30
N ALA A 34 2.35 -4.48 8.03
CA ALA A 34 1.72 -4.10 6.77
C ALA A 34 2.64 -4.39 5.57
N TRP A 35 3.93 -4.09 5.68
CA TRP A 35 4.93 -4.40 4.66
C TRP A 35 5.04 -5.91 4.40
N LYS A 36 5.12 -6.72 5.46
CA LYS A 36 5.17 -8.18 5.35
C LYS A 36 3.89 -8.76 4.74
N ALA A 37 2.73 -8.23 5.14
CA ALA A 37 1.43 -8.63 4.63
C ALA A 37 1.30 -8.31 3.14
N LEU A 38 1.70 -7.12 2.71
CA LEU A 38 1.69 -6.72 1.29
C LEU A 38 2.58 -7.64 0.44
N LYS A 39 3.82 -7.92 0.88
CA LYS A 39 4.71 -8.84 0.17
C LYS A 39 4.11 -10.23 0.04
N THR A 40 3.52 -10.75 1.11
CA THR A 40 2.86 -12.06 1.13
C THR A 40 1.67 -12.08 0.17
N TRP A 41 0.84 -11.02 0.19
CA TRP A 41 -0.30 -10.89 -0.70
C TRP A 41 0.13 -10.84 -2.17
N ARG A 42 1.15 -10.05 -2.51
CA ARG A 42 1.67 -9.95 -3.89
C ARG A 42 2.25 -11.25 -4.40
N ALA A 43 2.98 -11.99 -3.56
CA ALA A 43 3.53 -13.30 -3.91
C ALA A 43 2.42 -14.32 -4.23
N ARG A 44 1.26 -14.24 -3.56
CA ARG A 44 0.11 -15.12 -3.82
C ARG A 44 -0.71 -14.75 -5.06
N HIS A 45 -0.67 -13.50 -5.50
CA HIS A 45 -1.48 -12.99 -6.62
C HIS A 45 -0.65 -12.71 -7.89
N ASP A 46 0.48 -13.42 -8.04
CA ASP A 46 1.41 -13.31 -9.18
C ASP A 46 1.82 -11.86 -9.53
N ASN A 47 1.88 -10.99 -8.51
CA ASN A 47 2.31 -9.60 -8.64
C ASN A 47 3.84 -9.50 -8.46
N GLY A 48 4.56 -10.31 -9.25
CA GLY A 48 6.00 -10.61 -9.12
C GLY A 48 6.97 -9.45 -9.40
N ALA A 49 6.47 -8.28 -9.82
CA ALA A 49 7.31 -7.10 -9.95
C ALA A 49 7.89 -6.71 -8.58
N ALA A 50 9.23 -6.62 -8.49
CA ALA A 50 9.90 -6.16 -7.28
C ALA A 50 9.37 -4.77 -6.88
N LEU A 51 8.87 -4.68 -5.64
CA LEU A 51 8.39 -3.44 -5.05
C LEU A 51 9.44 -2.94 -4.06
N PRO A 52 10.14 -1.83 -4.34
CA PRO A 52 11.02 -1.19 -3.37
C PRO A 52 10.24 -0.74 -2.13
N PHE A 53 10.86 -0.78 -0.95
CA PHE A 53 10.23 -0.28 0.28
C PHE A 53 9.82 1.20 0.16
N SER A 54 10.60 2.02 -0.54
CA SER A 54 10.27 3.42 -0.82
C SER A 54 8.93 3.59 -1.57
N TRP A 55 8.57 2.65 -2.44
CA TRP A 55 7.30 2.67 -3.16
C TRP A 55 6.11 2.37 -2.25
N PHE A 56 6.33 1.52 -1.25
CA PHE A 56 5.35 1.26 -0.20
C PHE A 56 5.15 2.48 0.70
N VAL A 57 6.22 3.13 1.13
CA VAL A 57 6.14 4.39 1.90
C VAL A 57 5.40 5.46 1.10
N LEU A 58 5.76 5.66 -0.17
CA LEU A 58 5.10 6.65 -1.03
C LEU A 58 3.61 6.35 -1.26
N ALA A 59 3.23 5.07 -1.29
CA ALA A 59 1.82 4.68 -1.36
C ALA A 59 1.09 4.93 -0.03
N LEU A 60 1.74 4.74 1.12
CA LEU A 60 1.19 5.15 2.42
C LEU A 60 0.99 6.66 2.49
N ASP A 61 1.97 7.46 2.04
CA ASP A 61 1.86 8.92 1.99
C ASP A 61 0.66 9.37 1.15
N LEU A 62 0.45 8.72 -0.01
CA LEU A 62 -0.73 8.96 -0.84
C LEU A 62 -2.03 8.61 -0.11
N LEU A 63 -2.12 7.43 0.50
CA LEU A 63 -3.33 7.01 1.22
C LEU A 63 -3.64 7.90 2.43
N TYR A 64 -2.60 8.40 3.11
CA TYR A 64 -2.70 9.36 4.20
C TYR A 64 -3.18 10.72 3.70
N ALA A 65 -2.60 11.23 2.61
CA ALA A 65 -3.04 12.48 1.98
C ALA A 65 -4.51 12.42 1.52
N LEU A 66 -4.97 11.24 1.10
CA LEU A 66 -6.38 10.97 0.76
C LEU A 66 -7.28 10.75 1.99
N GLY A 67 -6.73 10.72 3.21
CA GLY A 67 -7.48 10.48 4.45
C GLY A 67 -8.06 9.07 4.56
N THR A 68 -7.50 8.10 3.85
CA THR A 68 -7.98 6.70 3.82
C THR A 68 -7.21 5.78 4.76
N VAL A 69 -5.97 6.13 5.08
CA VAL A 69 -5.12 5.45 6.06
C VAL A 69 -4.55 6.48 7.01
N HIS A 70 -4.49 6.12 8.28
CA HIS A 70 -3.93 6.96 9.34
C HIS A 70 -2.92 6.16 10.15
N TYR A 71 -2.10 6.89 10.92
CA TYR A 71 -1.06 6.33 11.76
C TYR A 71 -1.16 6.94 13.17
N GLU A 72 -1.35 6.10 14.17
CA GLU A 72 -1.52 6.49 15.58
C GLU A 72 -0.98 5.35 16.45
N ASP A 73 -0.28 5.71 17.53
CA ASP A 73 0.29 4.75 18.49
C ASP A 73 1.09 3.59 17.86
N GLY A 74 1.82 3.87 16.77
CA GLY A 74 2.64 2.87 16.08
C GLY A 74 1.86 1.98 15.11
N LEU A 75 0.57 2.19 14.93
CA LEU A 75 -0.33 1.37 14.13
C LEU A 75 -0.89 2.14 12.95
N LEU A 76 -0.91 1.48 11.80
CA LEU A 76 -1.66 1.91 10.62
C LEU A 76 -3.10 1.42 10.76
N TYR A 77 -4.07 2.31 10.53
CA TYR A 77 -5.49 1.95 10.48
C TYR A 77 -6.17 2.52 9.24
N ARG A 78 -7.10 1.75 8.69
CA ARG A 78 -7.92 2.16 7.56
C ARG A 78 -9.14 2.91 8.07
N LYS A 79 -9.36 4.14 7.57
CA LYS A 79 -10.60 4.86 7.84
C LYS A 79 -11.76 4.11 7.20
N ARG A 80 -12.76 3.69 8.00
CA ARG A 80 -14.00 3.17 7.43
C ARG A 80 -14.80 4.35 6.89
N VAL A 81 -15.25 4.24 5.64
CA VAL A 81 -16.24 5.17 5.10
C VAL A 81 -17.53 4.88 5.87
N SER A 82 -18.00 5.88 6.63
CA SER A 82 -19.30 5.86 7.29
C SER A 82 -20.40 6.28 6.34
#